data_AF-T1B5M9-F1
#
_entry.id   AF-T1B5M9-F1
#
_cell.length_a   1.000
_cell.length_b   1.000
_cell.length_c   1.000
_cell.angle_alpha   90.00
_cell.angle_beta   90.00
_cell.angle_gamma   90.00
#
_symmetry.space_group_name_H-M   'P 1'
#
loop_
_entity.id
_entity.type
_entity.pdbx_description
1 polymer ?
#
loop_
_entity_poly.entity_id
_entity_poly.type
_entity_poly.pdbx_seq_one_letter_code
_entity_poly.pdbx_strand_id
1 'polypeptide(L)' 'MGRGIPVGLFTPKSAPLIGVDVSSTAVKVLQLSQAGTRYRVEHYAVEPLPPNAVVEKKHC' A
#
# COMPACT_ATOMS: atom_id res chain seq x y z
N MET A 1 -41.82 -21.03 6.81
CA MET A 1 -40.47 -21.62 6.93
C MET A 1 -39.45 -20.69 6.30
N GLY A 2 -38.69 -19.96 7.12
CA GLY A 2 -37.78 -18.91 6.68
C GLY A 2 -36.52 -19.46 5.99
N ARG A 3 -36.13 -18.85 4.87
CA ARG A 3 -34.89 -19.14 4.15
C ARG A 3 -33.70 -18.67 5.00
N GLY A 4 -32.83 -19.58 5.39
CA GLY A 4 -31.57 -19.27 6.07
C GLY A 4 -30.64 -18.50 5.15
N ILE A 5 -30.27 -17.30 5.57
CA ILE A 5 -29.17 -16.50 5.00
C ILE A 5 -27.84 -17.16 5.39
N PRO A 6 -26.92 -17.46 4.45
CA PRO A 6 -25.60 -17.93 4.81
C PRO A 6 -24.84 -16.79 5.49
N VAL A 7 -24.59 -16.95 6.78
CA VAL A 7 -23.65 -16.11 7.53
C VAL A 7 -22.24 -16.39 7.00
N GLY A 8 -21.67 -15.42 6.29
CA GLY A 8 -20.29 -15.48 5.81
C GLY A 8 -19.32 -15.51 7.00
N LEU A 9 -18.93 -16.72 7.43
CA LEU A 9 -18.04 -16.96 8.58
C LEU A 9 -16.60 -16.48 8.34
N PHE A 10 -16.24 -16.16 7.10
CA PHE A 10 -14.92 -15.65 6.74
C PHE A 10 -15.08 -14.35 5.97
N THR A 11 -14.85 -13.21 6.64
CA THR A 11 -14.61 -11.96 5.95
C THR A 11 -13.30 -12.12 5.18
N PRO A 12 -13.29 -12.00 3.85
CA PRO A 12 -12.05 -12.08 3.09
C PRO A 12 -11.14 -10.96 3.56
N LYS A 13 -9.96 -11.33 4.09
CA LYS A 13 -8.94 -10.35 4.47
C LYS A 13 -8.51 -9.62 3.20
N SER A 14 -8.66 -8.29 3.19
CA SER A 14 -8.17 -7.47 2.07
C SER A 14 -6.69 -7.77 1.84
N ALA A 15 -6.31 -7.88 0.56
CA ALA A 15 -4.92 -8.02 0.20
C ALA A 15 -4.10 -6.86 0.77
N PRO A 16 -2.89 -7.11 1.30
CA PRO A 16 -2.04 -6.04 1.81
C PRO A 16 -1.71 -5.05 0.70
N LEU A 17 -1.87 -3.76 0.99
CA LEU A 17 -1.53 -2.67 0.07
C LEU A 17 -0.10 -2.21 0.32
N ILE A 18 0.57 -1.79 -0.76
CA ILE A 18 1.90 -1.23 -0.74
C ILE A 18 1.80 0.24 -1.14
N GLY A 19 2.29 1.13 -0.28
CA GLY A 19 2.46 2.55 -0.60
C GLY A 19 3.75 2.75 -1.38
N VAL A 20 3.66 3.46 -2.51
CA VAL A 20 4.81 3.77 -3.37
C VAL A 20 4.86 5.28 -3.57
N ASP A 21 5.97 5.91 -3.15
CA ASP A 21 6.29 7.31 -3.40
C ASP A 21 7.37 7.37 -4.49
N VAL A 22 7.05 7.98 -5.62
CA VAL A 22 7.98 8.17 -6.73
C VAL A 22 8.31 9.65 -6.82
N SER A 23 9.56 9.97 -6.51
CA SER A 23 10.10 11.33 -6.61
C SER A 23 11.08 11.44 -7.78
N SER A 24 11.64 12.64 -8.00
CA SER A 24 12.65 12.86 -9.04
C SER A 24 14.00 12.16 -8.77
N THR A 25 14.25 11.74 -7.52
CA THR A 25 15.56 11.21 -7.09
C THR A 25 15.51 9.77 -6.58
N ALA A 26 14.36 9.30 -6.14
CA ALA A 26 14.23 7.96 -5.55
C ALA A 26 12.79 7.46 -5.60
N VAL A 27 12.67 6.13 -5.58
CA VAL A 27 11.44 5.41 -5.29
C VAL A 27 11.50 4.93 -3.85
N LYS A 28 10.45 5.23 -3.08
CA LYS A 28 10.28 4.74 -1.70
C LYS A 28 9.07 3.83 -1.64
N VAL A 29 9.22 2.72 -0.94
CA VAL A 29 8.16 1.72 -0.79
C VAL A 29 7.91 1.51 0.69
N LEU A 30 6.64 1.47 1.09
CA LEU A 30 6.22 1.21 2.46
C LEU A 30 5.00 0.28 2.48
N GLN A 31 5.12 -0.83 3.21
CA GLN A 31 3.99 -1.71 3.50
C GLN A 31 3.69 -1.66 5.00
N LEU A 32 2.43 -1.36 5.32
CA LEU A 32 1.94 -1.34 6.69
C LEU A 32 0.98 -2.50 6.94
N SER A 33 0.99 -3.01 8.15
CA SER A 33 -0.07 -3.85 8.69
C SER A 33 -0.74 -3.14 9.87
N GLN A 34 -1.97 -3.55 10.20
CA GLN A 34 -2.65 -3.09 11.40
C GLN A 34 -2.51 -4.16 12.50
N ALA A 35 -1.97 -3.77 13.64
CA ALA A 35 -1.86 -4.60 14.84
C ALA A 35 -2.72 -3.97 15.95
N GLY A 36 -3.97 -4.44 16.06
CA GLY A 36 -4.97 -3.84 16.93
C GLY A 36 -5.28 -2.41 16.49
N THR A 37 -4.97 -1.42 17.33
CA THR A 37 -5.20 0.01 17.05
C THR A 37 -3.99 0.72 16.45
N ARG A 38 -2.85 0.03 16.30
CA ARG A 38 -1.59 0.61 15.82
C ARG A 38 -1.24 0.12 14.43
N TYR A 39 -0.48 0.94 13.71
CA TYR A 39 0.17 0.52 12.47
C TYR A 39 1.55 -0.04 12.76
N ARG A 40 1.95 -1.06 12.02
CA ARG A 40 3.28 -1.66 12.04
C ARG A 40 3.88 -1.61 10.65
N VAL A 41 5.16 -1.29 10.56
CA VAL A 41 5.94 -1.41 9.33
C VAL A 41 6.29 -2.88 9.13
N GLU A 42 5.87 -3.45 8.00
CA GLU A 42 6.26 -4.79 7.59
C GLU A 42 7.44 -4.73 6.62
N HIS A 43 7.38 -3.85 5.62
CA HIS A 43 8.42 -3.68 4.63
C HIS A 43 8.66 -2.21 4.32
N TYR A 44 9.94 -1.86 4.14
CA TYR A 44 10.39 -0.53 3.75
C TYR A 44 11.62 -0.65 2.86
N ALA A 45 11.64 0.08 1.75
CA ALA A 45 12.79 0.14 0.86
C ALA A 45 12.89 1.54 0.21
N VAL A 46 14.12 1.93 -0.13
CA VAL A 46 14.41 3.15 -0.88
C VAL A 46 15.44 2.83 -1.94
N GLU A 47 15.10 3.06 -3.19
CA GLU A 47 15.99 2.86 -4.32
C GLU A 47 16.23 4.20 -5.05
N PRO A 48 17.50 4.63 -5.21
CA PRO A 48 17.82 5.84 -5.93
C PRO A 48 17.52 5.66 -7.42
N LEU A 49 17.05 6.72 -8.05
CA LEU A 49 16.80 6.75 -9.48
C LEU A 49 18.02 7.32 -10.23
N PRO A 50 18.30 6.82 -11.45
CA PRO A 50 19.25 7.46 -12.35
C PRO A 50 18.85 8.92 -12.64
N PRO A 51 19.81 9.81 -12.95
CA PRO A 51 19.50 11.17 -13.37
C PRO A 51 18.52 11.19 -14.54
N ASN A 52 17.57 12.13 -14.53
CA ASN A 52 16.53 12.31 -15.56
C ASN A 52 15.53 11.15 -15.72
N ALA A 53 15.54 10.13 -14.84
CA ALA A 53 14.58 9.03 -14.90
C ALA A 53 13.13 9.49 -14.64
N VAL A 54 12.96 10.53 -13.83
CA VAL A 54 11.67 11.17 -13.55
C VAL A 54 11.83 12.67 -13.67
N VAL A 55 11.11 13.27 -14.62
CA VAL A 55 11.09 14.72 -14.85
C VAL A 55 9.79 15.26 -14.27
N GLU A 56 9.91 16.11 -13.25
CA GLU A 56 8.76 16.75 -12.63
C GLU A 56 8.13 17.73 -13.64
N LYS A 57 6.94 17.39 -14.16
CA LYS A 57 6.16 18.32 -14.98
C LYS A 57 5.32 19.19 -14.04
N LYS A 58 5.70 20.46 -13.88
CA LYS A 58 4.84 21.46 -13.26
C LYS A 58 3.67 21.73 -14.20
N HIS A 59 2.43 21.67 -13.71
CA HIS A 59 1.26 22.06 -14.50
C HIS A 59 1.34 23.56 -14.80
N CYS A 60 1.19 23.92 -16.08
CA CYS A 60 1.08 25.30 -16.55
C CYS A 60 -0.37 25.76 -16.50
#